data_AF-A0A1Z4V7Z9-F1
#
_entry.id   AF-A0A1Z4V7Z9-F1
#
_cell.length_a   1.000
_cell.length_b   1.000
_cell.length_c   1.000
_cell.angle_alpha   90.00
_cell.angle_beta   90.00
_cell.angle_gamma   90.00
#
_symmetry.space_group_name_H-M   'P 1'
#
loop_
_entity.id
_entity.type
_entity.pdbx_description
1 polymer ?
#
loop_
_entity_poly.entity_id
_entity_poly.type
_entity_poly.pdbx_seq_one_letter_code
_entity_poly.pdbx_strand_id
1 'polypeptide(L)'
;MLEGFSKRVSTIVDKFTKSNGYHSTNANAFELHQIIFALNDTQREAILDAFCDNDQIYHAWECPNLIKSMFQEDRKQKVSCASYWLSFLEKLNNNQWTKDRISNLINMIDSYCKEVEAK
;
A
#
# COMPACT_ATOMS: atom_id res chain seq x y z
N MET A 1 -15.36 -20.17 -11.71
CA MET A 1 -14.17 -19.44 -12.20
C MET A 1 -13.73 -18.29 -11.28
N LEU A 2 -14.63 -17.61 -10.54
CA LEU A 2 -14.27 -16.50 -9.64
C LEU A 2 -13.54 -16.92 -8.34
N GLU A 3 -13.84 -18.10 -7.79
CA GLU A 3 -13.25 -18.57 -6.52
C GLU A 3 -11.72 -18.78 -6.60
N GLY A 4 -11.23 -19.32 -7.72
CA GLY A 4 -9.80 -19.55 -7.91
C GLY A 4 -9.00 -18.25 -7.97
N PHE A 5 -9.57 -17.20 -8.56
CA PHE A 5 -8.94 -15.88 -8.63
C PHE A 5 -8.91 -15.20 -7.26
N SER A 6 -10.03 -15.20 -6.52
CA SER A 6 -10.09 -14.64 -5.16
C SER A 6 -9.11 -15.32 -4.20
N LYS A 7 -8.95 -16.65 -4.29
CA LYS A 7 -7.95 -17.40 -3.52
C LYS A 7 -6.53 -16.98 -3.88
N ARG A 8 -6.24 -16.78 -5.17
CA ARG A 8 -4.92 -16.34 -5.64
C ARG A 8 -4.58 -14.94 -5.13
N VAL A 9 -5.50 -13.99 -5.23
CA VAL A 9 -5.33 -12.63 -4.68
C VAL A 9 -4.99 -12.69 -3.20
N SER A 10 -5.80 -13.40 -2.42
CA SER A 10 -5.58 -13.55 -0.97
C SER A 10 -4.21 -14.17 -0.65
N THR A 11 -3.77 -15.16 -1.44
CA THR A 11 -2.46 -15.80 -1.27
C THR A 11 -1.31 -14.83 -1.53
N ILE A 12 -1.41 -13.98 -2.55
CA ILE A 12 -0.38 -12.99 -2.88
C ILE A 12 -0.28 -11.92 -1.78
N VAL A 13 -1.42 -11.45 -1.27
CA VAL A 13 -1.48 -10.52 -0.14
C VAL A 13 -0.85 -11.14 1.11
N ASP A 14 -1.17 -12.40 1.42
CA ASP A 14 -0.61 -13.10 2.59
C ASP A 14 0.92 -13.24 2.49
N LYS A 15 1.44 -13.61 1.32
CA LYS A 15 2.88 -13.68 1.07
C LYS A 15 3.55 -12.33 1.29
N PHE A 16 2.98 -11.25 0.73
CA PHE A 16 3.55 -9.91 0.86
C PHE A 16 3.58 -9.47 2.33
N THR A 17 2.44 -9.52 3.01
CA THR A 17 2.30 -9.04 4.40
C THR A 17 3.16 -9.83 5.40
N LYS A 18 3.48 -11.09 5.10
CA LYS A 18 4.37 -11.95 5.90
C LYS A 18 5.82 -12.01 5.39
N SER A 19 6.21 -11.14 4.46
CA SER A 19 7.58 -11.14 3.93
C SER A 19 8.58 -10.87 5.06
N ASN A 20 9.63 -11.68 5.15
CA ASN A 20 10.63 -11.63 6.22
C ASN A 20 12.06 -11.46 5.70
N GLY A 21 12.23 -10.95 4.48
CA GLY A 21 13.54 -10.63 3.93
C GLY A 21 13.45 -9.80 2.65
N TYR A 22 14.45 -8.96 2.40
CA TYR A 22 14.41 -7.99 1.29
C TYR A 22 14.15 -8.63 -0.08
N HIS A 23 14.76 -9.77 -0.38
CA HIS A 23 14.57 -10.43 -1.68
C HIS A 23 13.14 -10.94 -1.87
N SER A 24 12.59 -11.65 -0.87
CA SER A 24 11.21 -12.14 -0.92
C SER A 24 10.21 -10.99 -0.92
N THR A 25 10.45 -9.93 -0.15
CA THR A 25 9.64 -8.72 -0.17
C THR A 25 9.57 -8.11 -1.57
N ASN A 26 10.71 -7.92 -2.26
CA ASN A 26 10.69 -7.34 -3.61
C ASN A 26 9.96 -8.24 -4.62
N ALA A 27 10.19 -9.55 -4.56
CA ALA A 27 9.48 -10.51 -5.42
C ALA A 27 7.96 -10.48 -5.16
N ASN A 28 7.55 -10.47 -3.89
CA ASN A 28 6.15 -10.39 -3.49
C ASN A 28 5.53 -9.04 -3.88
N ALA A 29 6.29 -7.93 -3.78
CA ALA A 29 5.85 -6.62 -4.21
C ALA A 29 5.56 -6.58 -5.72
N PHE A 30 6.41 -7.23 -6.51
CA PHE A 30 6.20 -7.38 -7.96
C PHE A 30 4.97 -8.22 -8.29
N GLU A 31 4.74 -9.34 -7.59
CA GLU A 31 3.50 -10.13 -7.74
C GLU A 31 2.26 -9.30 -7.37
N LEU A 32 2.34 -8.51 -6.29
CA LEU A 32 1.25 -7.68 -5.82
C LEU A 32 0.92 -6.56 -6.82
N HIS A 33 1.94 -5.97 -7.45
CA HIS A 33 1.78 -4.93 -8.47
C HIS A 33 0.88 -5.37 -9.62
N GLN A 34 1.02 -6.63 -10.06
CA GLN A 34 0.24 -7.22 -11.14
C GLN A 34 -1.25 -7.39 -10.82
N ILE A 35 -1.64 -7.33 -9.53
CA ILE A 35 -3.01 -7.59 -9.09
C ILE A 35 -3.64 -6.42 -8.33
N ILE A 36 -3.01 -5.23 -8.32
CA ILE A 36 -3.52 -4.06 -7.58
C ILE A 36 -4.99 -3.78 -7.89
N PHE A 37 -5.37 -3.86 -9.17
CA PHE A 37 -6.74 -3.59 -9.63
C PHE A 37 -7.79 -4.54 -9.02
N ALA A 38 -7.38 -5.69 -8.49
CA ALA A 38 -8.24 -6.71 -7.89
C ALA A 38 -8.29 -6.64 -6.37
N LEU A 39 -7.50 -5.77 -5.73
CA LEU A 39 -7.46 -5.64 -4.28
C LEU A 39 -8.70 -4.91 -3.77
N ASN A 40 -9.35 -5.50 -2.77
CA ASN A 40 -10.39 -4.83 -2.00
C ASN A 40 -9.81 -3.97 -0.87
N ASP A 41 -10.66 -3.17 -0.22
CA ASP A 41 -10.25 -2.21 0.80
C ASP A 41 -9.54 -2.86 2.00
N THR A 42 -10.04 -4.01 2.47
CA THR A 42 -9.42 -4.76 3.58
C THR A 42 -8.01 -5.25 3.22
N GLN A 43 -7.82 -5.72 1.99
CA GLN A 43 -6.50 -6.17 1.53
C GLN A 43 -5.53 -5.01 1.38
N ARG A 44 -6.01 -3.86 0.86
CA ARG A 44 -5.21 -2.63 0.75
C ARG A 44 -4.75 -2.14 2.12
N GLU A 45 -5.66 -2.11 3.09
CA GLU A 45 -5.35 -1.75 4.47
C GLU A 45 -4.29 -2.68 5.07
N ALA A 46 -4.45 -4.01 4.92
CA ALA A 46 -3.46 -4.98 5.40
C ALA A 46 -2.07 -4.79 4.78
N ILE A 47 -1.99 -4.41 3.50
CA ILE A 47 -0.72 -4.12 2.81
C ILE A 47 -0.06 -2.85 3.38
N LEU A 48 -0.84 -1.81 3.64
CA LEU A 48 -0.35 -0.55 4.22
C LEU A 48 0.11 -0.74 5.66
N ASP A 49 -0.63 -1.52 6.43
CA ASP A 49 -0.25 -1.89 7.80
C ASP A 49 1.06 -2.68 7.81
N ALA A 50 1.18 -3.69 6.94
CA ALA A 50 2.43 -4.43 6.82
C ALA A 50 3.60 -3.54 6.38
N PHE A 51 3.36 -2.52 5.54
CA PHE A 51 4.40 -1.55 5.18
C PHE A 51 4.86 -0.71 6.39
N CYS A 52 3.96 -0.34 7.29
CA CYS A 52 4.29 0.40 8.51
C CYS A 52 4.95 -0.46 9.60
N ASP A 53 4.54 -1.73 9.72
CA ASP A 53 4.87 -2.57 10.88
C ASP A 53 6.04 -3.54 10.61
N ASN A 54 6.52 -3.65 9.36
CA ASN A 54 7.57 -4.57 8.97
C ASN A 54 8.75 -3.83 8.30
N ASP A 55 9.88 -3.78 9.02
CA ASP A 55 11.12 -3.14 8.55
C ASP A 55 11.60 -3.67 7.20
N GLN A 56 11.41 -4.95 6.92
CA GLN A 56 11.85 -5.55 5.65
C GLN A 56 10.99 -5.06 4.48
N ILE A 57 9.72 -4.76 4.74
CA ILE A 57 8.79 -4.17 3.77
C ILE A 57 9.09 -2.69 3.60
N TYR A 58 9.24 -1.95 4.70
CA TYR A 58 9.55 -0.53 4.67
C TYR A 58 10.88 -0.22 3.93
N HIS A 59 11.92 -1.02 4.20
CA HIS A 59 13.25 -0.82 3.62
C HIS A 59 13.45 -1.53 2.26
N ALA A 60 12.52 -2.36 1.79
CA ALA A 60 12.57 -2.88 0.43
C ALA A 60 12.36 -1.75 -0.61
N TRP A 61 13.08 -1.83 -1.72
CA TRP A 61 13.15 -0.73 -2.68
C TRP A 61 11.94 -0.64 -3.60
N GLU A 62 11.24 -1.74 -3.84
CA GLU A 62 10.02 -1.73 -4.65
C GLU A 62 8.78 -1.29 -3.88
N CYS A 63 8.78 -1.43 -2.55
CA CYS A 63 7.58 -1.21 -1.75
C CYS A 63 7.02 0.22 -1.84
N PRO A 64 7.83 1.30 -1.82
CA PRO A 64 7.31 2.65 -2.04
C PRO A 64 6.63 2.83 -3.40
N ASN A 65 7.17 2.22 -4.47
CA ASN A 65 6.57 2.29 -5.82
C ASN A 65 5.27 1.49 -5.91
N LEU A 66 5.20 0.35 -5.24
CA LEU A 66 3.98 -0.44 -5.08
C LEU A 66 2.89 0.37 -4.38
N ILE A 67 3.18 0.99 -3.23
CA ILE A 67 2.19 1.80 -2.49
C ILE A 67 1.73 2.99 -3.35
N LYS A 68 2.65 3.67 -4.04
CA LYS A 68 2.31 4.73 -5.00
C LYS A 68 1.35 4.25 -6.09
N SER A 69 1.63 3.08 -6.68
CA SER A 69 0.79 2.49 -7.74
C SER A 69 -0.59 2.12 -7.19
N MET A 70 -0.65 1.59 -5.97
CA MET A 70 -1.90 1.25 -5.28
C MET A 70 -2.78 2.49 -5.04
N PHE A 71 -2.16 3.58 -4.59
CA PHE A 71 -2.82 4.87 -4.42
C PHE A 71 -3.34 5.42 -5.75
N GLN A 72 -2.50 5.44 -6.78
CA GLN A 72 -2.91 5.90 -8.11
C GLN A 72 -4.07 5.08 -8.70
N GLU A 73 -4.12 3.77 -8.44
CA GLU A 73 -5.24 2.95 -8.88
C GLU A 73 -6.53 3.27 -8.12
N ASP A 74 -6.46 3.47 -6.80
CA ASP A 74 -7.63 3.95 -6.03
C ASP A 74 -8.14 5.29 -6.53
N ARG A 75 -7.23 6.19 -6.92
CA ARG A 75 -7.58 7.50 -7.48
C ARG A 75 -8.37 7.43 -8.78
N LYS A 76 -8.17 6.39 -9.59
CA LYS A 76 -8.96 6.18 -10.81
C LYS A 76 -10.38 5.72 -10.51
N GLN A 77 -10.57 5.01 -9.40
CA GLN A 77 -11.82 4.32 -9.07
C GLN A 77 -12.68 5.08 -8.05
N LYS A 78 -12.06 5.89 -7.18
CA LYS A 78 -12.70 6.54 -6.04
C LYS A 78 -12.60 8.06 -6.12
N VAL A 79 -13.74 8.73 -5.89
CA VAL A 79 -13.86 10.19 -5.87
C VAL A 79 -13.26 10.79 -4.60
N SER A 80 -13.25 10.04 -3.50
CA SER A 80 -12.72 10.46 -2.20
C SER A 80 -11.54 9.60 -1.75
N CYS A 81 -10.73 10.14 -0.83
CA CYS A 81 -9.65 9.42 -0.16
C CYS A 81 -10.28 8.41 0.82
N ALA A 82 -10.01 7.11 0.62
CA ALA A 82 -10.54 6.07 1.49
C ALA A 82 -9.91 6.14 2.90
N SER A 83 -10.65 5.73 3.94
CA SER A 83 -10.24 5.88 5.33
C SER A 83 -8.89 5.21 5.65
N TYR A 84 -8.59 4.06 5.04
CA TYR A 84 -7.31 3.37 5.24
C TYR A 84 -6.09 4.19 4.77
N TRP A 85 -6.25 5.08 3.78
CA TRP A 85 -5.18 5.99 3.38
C TRP A 85 -4.92 7.08 4.43
N LEU A 86 -5.97 7.55 5.11
CA LEU A 86 -5.85 8.50 6.21
C LEU A 86 -5.18 7.86 7.42
N SER A 87 -5.60 6.65 7.80
CA SER A 87 -4.97 5.88 8.87
C SER A 87 -3.49 5.57 8.55
N PHE A 88 -3.19 5.26 7.30
CA PHE A 88 -1.80 5.08 6.85
C PHE A 88 -0.98 6.36 7.00
N LEU A 89 -1.50 7.52 6.57
CA LEU A 89 -0.82 8.80 6.76
C LEU A 89 -0.55 9.12 8.23
N GLU A 90 -1.52 8.86 9.11
CA GLU A 90 -1.36 9.04 10.55
C GLU A 90 -0.21 8.18 11.10
N LYS A 91 -0.17 6.89 10.74
CA LYS A 91 0.92 5.98 11.12
C LYS A 91 2.27 6.48 10.62
N LEU A 92 2.36 6.95 9.38
CA LEU A 92 3.59 7.48 8.80
C LEU A 92 4.07 8.78 9.47
N ASN A 93 3.14 9.64 9.88
CA ASN A 93 3.46 10.91 10.54
C ASN A 93 3.96 10.71 11.98
N ASN A 94 3.41 9.70 12.66
CA ASN A 94 3.75 9.35 14.05
C ASN A 94 5.05 8.53 14.15
N ASN A 95 5.44 7.80 13.10
CA ASN A 95 6.71 7.09 13.07
C ASN A 95 7.87 8.02 12.67
N GLN A 96 8.95 8.03 13.45
CA GLN A 96 10.15 8.84 13.15
C GLN A 96 11.06 8.19 12.11
N TRP A 97 10.99 6.86 11.97
CA TRP A 97 11.80 6.05 11.04
C TRP A 97 11.41 6.22 9.57
N THR A 98 10.24 6.82 9.31
CA THR A 98 9.51 6.74 8.05
C THR A 98 9.68 7.94 7.13
N LYS A 99 10.48 8.95 7.43
CA LYS A 99 10.30 10.26 6.76
C LYS A 99 11.14 10.48 5.51
N ASP A 100 12.45 10.21 5.53
CA ASP A 100 13.31 10.68 4.43
C ASP A 100 13.07 9.97 3.10
N ARG A 101 12.79 8.65 3.11
CA ARG A 101 12.66 7.86 1.89
C ARG A 101 11.30 7.99 1.21
N ILE A 102 10.25 8.23 1.97
CA ILE A 102 8.88 8.22 1.47
C ILE A 102 8.19 9.58 1.61
N SER A 103 8.93 10.65 1.90
CA SER A 103 8.39 12.02 1.94
C SER A 103 7.58 12.37 0.68
N ASN A 104 8.07 11.98 -0.50
CA ASN A 104 7.34 12.20 -1.76
C ASN A 104 6.01 11.43 -1.82
N LEU A 105 5.96 10.22 -1.26
CA LEU A 105 4.73 9.42 -1.18
C LEU A 105 3.75 10.05 -0.18
N ILE A 106 4.24 10.44 1.00
CA ILE A 106 3.43 11.13 2.02
C ILE A 106 2.81 12.41 1.43
N ASN A 107 3.62 13.28 0.83
CA ASN A 107 3.15 14.53 0.25
C ASN A 107 2.12 14.30 -0.87
N MET A 108 2.31 13.27 -1.68
CA MET A 108 1.36 12.92 -2.75
C MET A 108 0.00 12.49 -2.17
N ILE A 109 -0.01 11.66 -1.13
CA ILE A 109 -1.25 11.19 -0.50
C ILE A 109 -1.92 12.35 0.25
N ASP A 110 -1.16 13.11 1.05
CA ASP A 110 -1.64 14.24 1.85
C ASP A 110 -2.26 15.35 0.98
N SER A 111 -1.58 15.77 -0.10
CA SER A 111 -2.09 16.78 -1.04
C SER A 111 -3.46 16.40 -1.57
N TYR A 112 -3.65 15.12 -1.92
CA TYR A 112 -4.92 14.67 -2.46
C TYR A 112 -6.01 14.58 -1.40
N CYS A 113 -5.72 14.01 -0.23
CA CYS A 113 -6.76 13.84 0.79
C CYS A 113 -7.27 15.21 1.27
N LYS A 114 -6.45 16.27 1.23
CA LYS A 114 -6.86 17.66 1.47
C LYS A 114 -7.67 18.29 0.33
N GLU A 115 -7.37 17.98 -0.94
CA GLU A 115 -8.14 18.48 -2.10
C GLU A 115 -9.61 18.03 -2.09
N VAL A 116 -9.89 16.88 -1.47
CA VAL A 116 -11.26 16.33 -1.33
C VAL A 116 -12.05 17.07 -0.26
N GLU A 117 -11.40 17.63 0.77
CA GLU A 117 -12.05 18.40 1.84
C GLU A 117 -12.45 19.83 1.40
N ALA A 118 -11.83 20.33 0.33
CA ALA A 118 -12.04 21.70 -0.17
C ALA A 118 -13.13 21.82 -1.26
N LYS A 119 -13.80 20.72 -1.63
CA LYS A 119 -14.87 20.68 -2.64
C LYS A 119 -16.19 20.24 -2.02
#